data_AF-J8ZQV0-F1
#
_entry.id   AF-J8ZQV0-F1
#
_cell.length_a   1.000
_cell.length_b   1.000
_cell.length_c   1.000
_cell.angle_alpha   90.00
_cell.angle_beta   90.00
_cell.angle_gamma   90.00
#
_symmetry.space_group_name_H-M   'P 1'
#
loop_
_entity.id
_entity.type
_entity.pdbx_description
1 polymer ?
#
loop_
_entity_poly.entity_id
_entity_poly.type
_entity_poly.pdbx_seq_one_letter_code
_entity_poly.pdbx_strand_id
1 'polypeptide(L)'
;MYLNSFIHVKTNENRLFEGRLVYFDSELNLVLDFCREIFDFELPKCNNSECSFCINQTFKWGNVNILGSDIDDIFLVYDINR
;
A
#
# COMPACT_ATOMS: atom_id res chain seq x y z
N MET A 1 -14.94 -2.26 6.41
CA MET A 1 -14.00 -1.71 7.41
C MET A 1 -12.65 -2.34 7.09
N TYR A 2 -11.68 -1.57 6.58
CA TYR A 2 -10.41 -2.10 6.00
C TYR A 2 -9.28 -2.30 7.03
N LEU A 3 -9.60 -2.23 8.31
CA LEU A 3 -8.65 -2.53 9.39
C LEU A 3 -8.24 -4.00 9.32
N ASN A 4 -6.95 -4.26 9.51
CA ASN A 4 -6.30 -5.55 9.31
C ASN A 4 -6.28 -6.05 7.85
N SER A 5 -6.64 -5.23 6.86
CA SER A 5 -6.44 -5.58 5.44
C SER A 5 -5.02 -5.21 4.98
N PHE A 6 -4.51 -5.93 3.98
CA PHE A 6 -3.28 -5.53 3.28
C PHE A 6 -3.63 -4.51 2.19
N ILE A 7 -2.92 -3.39 2.20
CA ILE A 7 -3.12 -2.29 1.26
C ILE A 7 -1.80 -1.89 0.58
N HIS A 8 -1.92 -1.32 -0.61
CA HIS A 8 -0.88 -0.54 -1.26
C HIS A 8 -1.13 0.93 -1.01
N VAL A 9 -0.08 1.67 -0.66
CA VAL A 9 -0.09 3.12 -0.47
C VAL A 9 0.95 3.71 -1.40
N LYS A 10 0.51 4.52 -2.36
CA LYS A 10 1.39 5.28 -3.24
C LYS A 10 1.56 6.68 -2.66
N THR A 11 2.81 7.12 -2.50
CA THR A 11 3.11 8.48 -2.02
C THR A 11 3.32 9.46 -3.17
N ASN A 12 3.25 10.75 -2.87
CA ASN A 12 3.56 11.84 -3.78
C ASN A 12 5.02 11.82 -4.30
N GLU A 13 5.93 11.16 -3.60
CA GLU A 13 7.31 10.88 -4.03
C GLU A 13 7.40 9.68 -4.99
N ASN A 14 6.26 9.16 -5.46
CA ASN A 14 6.15 7.98 -6.30
C ASN A 14 6.77 6.71 -5.66
N ARG A 15 6.71 6.63 -4.33
CA ARG A 15 7.09 5.43 -3.56
C ARG A 15 5.85 4.58 -3.34
N LEU A 16 6.00 3.26 -3.37
CA LEU A 16 4.90 2.33 -3.18
C LEU A 16 5.16 1.48 -1.94
N PHE A 17 4.27 1.54 -0.98
CA PHE A 17 4.32 0.73 0.23
C PHE A 17 3.21 -0.31 0.21
N GLU A 18 3.53 -1.53 0.60
CA GLU A 18 2.55 -2.56 0.92
C GLU A 18 2.65 -2.92 2.39
N GLY A 19 1.52 -2.96 3.08
CA GLY A 19 1.50 -3.41 4.47
C GLY A 19 0.10 -3.65 4.99
N ARG A 20 0.03 -4.20 6.19
CA ARG A 20 -1.23 -4.41 6.90
C ARG A 20 -1.66 -3.12 7.58
N LEU A 21 -2.83 -2.59 7.22
CA LEU A 21 -3.38 -1.40 7.86
C LEU A 21 -3.82 -1.73 9.29
N VAL A 22 -3.16 -1.14 10.28
CA VAL A 22 -3.49 -1.34 11.71
C VAL A 22 -4.12 -0.11 12.35
N TYR A 23 -3.96 1.06 11.74
CA TYR A 23 -4.56 2.31 12.20
C TYR A 23 -4.71 3.31 11.05
N PHE A 24 -5.77 4.11 11.10
CA PHE A 24 -5.92 5.32 10.31
C PHE A 24 -6.70 6.38 11.10
N ASP A 25 -6.48 7.66 10.81
CA ASP A 25 -7.24 8.77 11.40
C ASP A 25 -8.04 9.57 10.35
N SER A 26 -8.68 10.66 10.80
CA SER A 26 -9.48 11.54 9.95
C SER A 26 -8.66 12.35 8.94
N GLU A 27 -7.36 12.49 9.14
CA GLU A 27 -6.44 13.17 8.23
C GLU A 27 -5.79 12.19 7.25
N LEU A 28 -6.19 10.91 7.28
CA LEU A 28 -5.59 9.81 6.51
C LEU A 28 -4.14 9.51 6.89
N ASN A 29 -3.71 9.83 8.12
CA ASN A 29 -2.45 9.30 8.62
C ASN A 29 -2.61 7.80 8.86
N LEU A 30 -1.72 6.99 8.30
CA LEU A 30 -1.79 5.53 8.34
C LEU A 30 -0.65 4.94 9.15
N VAL A 31 -0.95 3.84 9.85
CA VAL A 31 0.08 2.94 10.39
C VAL A 31 -0.03 1.61 9.69
N LEU A 32 1.07 1.20 9.06
CA LEU A 32 1.23 -0.09 8.39
C LEU A 32 2.16 -0.99 9.20
N ASP A 33 1.72 -2.21 9.46
CA ASP A 33 2.52 -3.29 10.03
C ASP A 33 2.97 -4.25 8.92
N PHE A 34 4.08 -4.95 9.14
CA PHE A 34 4.77 -5.79 8.14
C PHE A 34 4.99 -5.07 6.80
N CYS A 35 5.29 -3.77 6.88
CA CYS A 35 5.35 -2.93 5.71
C CYS A 35 6.55 -3.30 4.84
N ARG A 36 6.40 -3.21 3.52
CA ARG A 36 7.51 -3.31 2.56
C ARG A 36 7.37 -2.20 1.54
N GLU A 37 8.49 -1.62 1.16
CA GLU A 37 8.55 -0.69 0.05
C GLU A 37 8.86 -1.46 -1.22
N ILE A 38 8.17 -1.13 -2.29
CA ILE A 38 8.26 -1.77 -3.59
C ILE A 38 8.99 -0.81 -4.53
N PHE A 39 10.11 -1.25 -5.08
CA PHE A 39 10.90 -0.51 -6.06
C PHE A 39 10.71 -1.11 -7.46
N ASP A 40 10.90 -0.29 -8.48
CA ASP A 40 10.76 -0.68 -9.89
C ASP A 40 9.42 -1.38 -10.17
N PHE A 41 8.32 -0.80 -9.68
CA PHE A 41 6.98 -1.27 -9.99
C PHE A 41 6.53 -0.72 -11.34
N GLU A 42 5.97 -1.58 -12.19
CA GLU A 42 5.10 -1.10 -13.25
C GLU A 42 3.70 -0.90 -12.67
N LEU A 43 3.08 0.24 -12.96
CA LEU A 43 1.67 0.46 -12.66
C LEU A 43 0.84 -0.70 -13.27
N PRO A 44 -0.22 -1.14 -12.58
CA PRO A 44 -0.98 -2.31 -13.00
C PRO A 44 -1.52 -2.09 -14.41
N LYS A 45 -1.05 -2.89 -15.36
CA LYS A 45 -1.60 -2.90 -16.71
C LYS A 45 -2.84 -3.76 -16.67
N CYS A 46 -4.01 -3.12 -16.61
CA CYS A 46 -5.28 -3.83 -16.63
C CYS A 46 -5.64 -4.19 -18.08
N ASN A 47 -5.58 -5.47 -18.41
CA ASN A 47 -6.11 -6.01 -19.66
C ASN A 47 -7.34 -6.85 -19.34
N ASN A 48 -8.49 -6.49 -19.93
CA ASN A 48 -9.72 -7.29 -19.97
C ASN A 48 -9.96 -8.17 -18.73
N SER A 49 -10.20 -7.54 -17.57
CA SER A 49 -10.54 -8.13 -16.26
C SER A 49 -9.40 -8.61 -15.33
N GLU A 50 -8.14 -8.53 -15.75
CA GLU A 50 -7.00 -8.82 -14.86
C GLU A 50 -6.04 -7.63 -14.79
N CYS A 51 -5.77 -7.16 -13.56
CA CYS A 51 -4.74 -6.17 -13.28
C CYS A 51 -3.54 -6.91 -12.69
N SER A 52 -2.43 -6.95 -13.44
CA SER A 52 -1.18 -7.56 -12.99
C SER A 52 -0.15 -6.50 -12.62
N PHE A 53 0.52 -6.70 -11.50
CA PHE A 53 1.64 -5.88 -11.03
C PHE A 53 2.94 -6.66 -11.22
N CYS A 54 3.95 -6.02 -11.81
CA CYS A 54 5.31 -6.55 -11.83
C CYS A 54 6.08 -5.95 -10.65
N ILE A 55 6.38 -6.79 -9.65
CA ILE A 55 7.20 -6.41 -8.48
C ILE A 55 8.60 -6.95 -8.70
N ASN A 56 9.58 -6.07 -8.91
CA ASN A 56 10.97 -6.48 -9.16
C ASN A 56 11.82 -6.49 -7.89
N GLN A 57 11.63 -5.51 -7.00
CA GLN A 57 12.42 -5.41 -5.76
C GLN A 57 11.56 -4.94 -4.60
N THR A 58 11.82 -5.47 -3.42
CA THR A 58 11.16 -5.03 -2.19
C THR A 58 12.17 -4.81 -1.07
N PHE A 59 11.95 -3.79 -0.25
CA PHE A 59 12.68 -3.56 0.98
C PHE A 59 11.72 -3.69 2.15
N LYS A 60 12.08 -4.52 3.14
CA LYS A 60 11.22 -4.75 4.31
C LYS A 60 11.41 -3.63 5.32
N TRP A 61 10.30 -3.02 5.67
CA TRP A 61 10.16 -2.14 6.80
C TRP A 61 9.47 -2.90 7.95
N GLY A 62 9.60 -2.39 9.18
CA GLY A 62 8.83 -2.89 10.32
C GLY A 62 7.44 -2.24 10.32
N ASN A 63 7.20 -1.44 11.35
CA ASN A 63 6.07 -0.51 11.39
C ASN A 63 6.43 0.78 10.65
N VAL A 64 5.55 1.24 9.79
CA VAL A 64 5.70 2.50 9.04
C VAL A 64 4.50 3.40 9.31
N ASN A 65 4.79 4.66 9.61
CA ASN A 65 3.79 5.71 9.68
C ASN A 65 3.85 6.50 8.37
N ILE A 66 2.71 6.66 7.70
CA ILE A 66 2.59 7.46 6.48
C ILE A 66 1.66 8.61 6.79
N LEU A 67 2.12 9.85 6.57
CA LEU A 67 1.28 11.03 6.78
C LEU A 67 0.28 11.15 5.64
N GLY A 68 -0.96 11.54 5.97
CA GLY A 68 -2.00 11.71 4.96
C GLY A 68 -1.66 12.74 3.89
N SER A 69 -0.83 13.74 4.23
CA SER A 69 -0.30 14.75 3.30
C SER A 69 0.60 14.16 2.21
N ASP A 70 1.19 13.00 2.46
CA ASP A 70 2.16 12.38 1.57
C ASP A 70 1.52 11.31 0.68
N ILE A 71 0.24 11.00 0.89
CA ILE A 71 -0.49 9.95 0.17
C ILE A 71 -1.05 10.52 -1.14
N ASP A 72 -0.71 9.85 -2.24
CA ASP A 72 -1.28 10.10 -3.57
C ASP A 72 -2.48 9.19 -3.82
N ASP A 73 -2.34 7.87 -3.56
CA ASP A 73 -3.40 6.89 -3.80
C ASP A 73 -3.30 5.66 -2.87
N ILE A 74 -4.42 4.95 -2.67
CA ILE A 74 -4.51 3.75 -1.83
C ILE A 74 -5.29 2.65 -2.57
N PHE A 75 -4.71 1.45 -2.64
CA PHE A 75 -5.34 0.27 -3.24
C PHE A 75 -5.49 -0.85 -2.22
N LEU A 76 -6.64 -1.52 -2.21
CA LEU A 76 -6.83 -2.75 -1.44
C LEU A 76 -6.15 -3.92 -2.16
N VAL A 77 -5.23 -4.60 -1.48
CA VAL A 77 -4.59 -5.82 -2.01
C VAL A 77 -5.41 -7.04 -1.63
N TYR A 78 -5.67 -7.21 -0.34
CA TYR A 78 -6.42 -8.35 0.20
C TYR A 78 -7.02 -7.99 1.56
N ASP A 79 -8.26 -8.45 1.80
CA ASP A 79 -8.94 -8.29 3.09
C ASP A 79 -8.88 -9.60 3.87
N ILE A 80 -8.19 -9.61 5.01
CA ILE A 80 -8.02 -10.80 5.86
C ILE A 80 -9.35 -11.26 6.48
N ASN A 81 -10.34 -10.35 6.59
CA ASN A 81 -11.63 -10.66 7.20
C ASN A 81 -12.65 -11.25 6.21
N ARG A 82 -12.24 -11.55 4.97
CA ARG A 82 -13.09 -12.05 3.89
C ARG A 82 -12.56 -13.35 3.29
#